data_AF-A0AAV5GZN4-F1
#
_entry.id   AF-A0AAV5GZN4-F1
#
_cell.length_a   1.000
_cell.length_b   1.000
_cell.length_c   1.000
_cell.angle_alpha   90.00
_cell.angle_beta   90.00
_cell.angle_gamma   90.00
#
_symmetry.space_group_name_H-M   'P 1'
#
loop_
_entity.id
_entity.type
_entity.pdbx_description
1 polymer ?
#
loop_
_entity_poly.entity_id
_entity_poly.type
_entity_poly.pdbx_seq_one_letter_code
_entity_poly.pdbx_strand_id
1 'polypeptide(L)'
;MSLAVPTPSVCDSASSRPSTSQASYFSTVSYSTATTSPEEAIALLPPTLPPLDPATKASTIRLPLQLPAPPADLPDVDLSTLTVDDELEDAPVGFAVGKLRQMGPSLLRSTTATCLHIAPGPTLPPYLEVTFPDSPSPVPSLYLPSHVLAIHSSDSPRTLLLPVHGLLFASMSAPLSILSSRPEKQRAHPSLPNTPRPTASSAHLPVVELTLSSASAFPLLQGWVYLRSPAILLSSLLPQPPTPDCPTPPSLSHLLNPSPSTTAAPTATPSPQSLTVSLSALPSSKLLKHIHLVHGLWQDVVALQIADDELWKAMGIAWRVLIGALGAKEGERRRRSRTASSGSEGEVGV
;
A
#
# COMPACT_ATOMS: atom_id res chain seq x y z
N MET A 1 -28.63 -34.55 -55.10
CA MET A 1 -28.86 -33.14 -55.51
C MET A 1 -27.96 -32.25 -54.66
N SER A 2 -27.40 -31.25 -55.30
CA SER A 2 -26.08 -30.65 -55.06
C SER A 2 -25.85 -29.94 -53.72
N LEU A 3 -24.59 -30.06 -53.27
CA LEU A 3 -23.90 -29.24 -52.28
C LEU A 3 -23.71 -27.80 -52.80
N ALA A 4 -23.77 -26.81 -51.90
CA ALA A 4 -23.19 -25.49 -52.12
C ALA A 4 -22.54 -24.98 -50.83
N VAL A 5 -21.24 -24.74 -50.94
CA VAL A 5 -20.32 -24.10 -49.98
C VAL A 5 -20.28 -22.60 -50.29
N PRO A 6 -20.22 -21.69 -49.29
CA PRO A 6 -19.71 -20.35 -49.50
C PRO A 6 -18.26 -20.22 -49.02
N THR A 7 -17.47 -19.58 -49.86
CA THR A 7 -16.05 -19.22 -49.72
C THR A 7 -15.82 -17.98 -48.83
N PRO A 8 -14.58 -17.76 -48.34
CA PRO A 8 -14.24 -16.65 -47.46
C PRO A 8 -13.92 -15.36 -48.22
N SER A 9 -14.27 -14.22 -47.63
CA SER A 9 -13.88 -12.89 -48.10
C SER A 9 -12.64 -12.41 -47.35
N VAL A 10 -11.61 -12.04 -48.11
CA VAL A 10 -10.37 -11.38 -47.70
C VAL A 10 -10.36 -9.99 -48.32
N CYS A 11 -10.00 -8.97 -47.54
CA CYS A 11 -9.47 -7.63 -47.85
C CYS A 11 -9.79 -6.73 -46.62
N ASP A 12 -8.98 -5.80 -46.14
CA ASP A 12 -7.63 -5.36 -46.49
C ASP A 12 -7.07 -4.57 -45.29
N SER A 13 -5.75 -4.42 -45.27
CA SER A 13 -4.99 -3.74 -44.22
C SER A 13 -5.18 -2.22 -44.23
N ALA A 14 -5.36 -1.61 -43.06
CA ALA A 14 -5.04 -0.19 -42.85
C ALA A 14 -4.44 0.02 -41.45
N SER A 15 -3.11 0.04 -41.43
CA SER A 15 -2.27 0.49 -40.33
C SER A 15 -2.52 1.97 -40.06
N SER A 16 -2.79 2.35 -38.82
CA SER A 16 -2.76 3.75 -38.38
C SER A 16 -2.26 3.82 -36.94
N ARG A 17 -1.02 4.28 -36.81
CA ARG A 17 -0.36 4.68 -35.56
C ARG A 17 -1.00 5.98 -35.03
N PRO A 18 -1.01 6.17 -33.71
CA PRO A 18 -0.73 7.48 -33.11
C PRO A 18 0.53 7.36 -32.24
N SER A 19 1.67 7.89 -32.69
CA SER A 19 2.12 9.28 -32.48
C SER A 19 2.26 9.64 -31.00
N THR A 20 3.49 9.48 -30.54
CA THR A 20 4.04 10.03 -29.30
C THR A 20 3.96 11.56 -29.31
N SER A 21 3.42 12.14 -28.25
CA SER A 21 3.69 13.55 -27.92
C SER A 21 3.93 13.68 -26.43
N GLN A 22 5.21 13.83 -26.09
CA GLN A 22 5.65 14.47 -24.87
C GLN A 22 5.19 15.94 -24.90
N ALA A 23 4.58 16.40 -23.81
CA ALA A 23 4.56 17.80 -23.47
C ALA A 23 4.53 17.95 -21.94
N SER A 24 5.70 18.26 -21.39
CA SER A 24 5.83 18.93 -20.09
C SER A 24 5.12 20.27 -20.14
N TYR A 25 4.31 20.60 -19.13
CA TYR A 25 4.13 22.01 -18.76
C TYR A 25 4.07 22.20 -17.25
N PHE A 26 4.79 23.24 -16.86
CA PHE A 26 5.03 23.71 -15.51
C PHE A 26 3.75 24.21 -14.85
N SER A 27 3.72 24.03 -13.54
CA SER A 27 2.80 24.65 -12.61
C SER A 27 2.97 26.18 -12.64
N THR A 28 1.90 26.92 -12.93
CA THR A 28 1.80 28.34 -12.65
C THR A 28 0.79 28.56 -11.54
N VAL A 29 1.29 29.11 -10.43
CA VAL A 29 0.50 29.60 -9.31
C VAL A 29 -0.16 30.91 -9.76
N SER A 30 -1.48 30.93 -9.78
CA SER A 30 -2.26 32.16 -9.97
C SER A 30 -2.79 32.64 -8.62
N TYR A 31 -2.23 33.74 -8.14
CA TYR A 31 -2.81 34.58 -7.09
C TYR A 31 -3.44 35.83 -7.73
N SER A 32 -4.68 36.15 -7.35
CA SER A 32 -5.30 37.50 -7.31
C SER A 32 -6.82 37.35 -7.42
N THR A 33 -7.69 38.14 -6.79
CA THR A 33 -7.64 39.15 -5.73
C THR A 33 -9.10 39.30 -5.30
N ALA A 34 -9.37 39.44 -4.00
CA ALA A 34 -10.71 39.67 -3.48
C ALA A 34 -11.10 41.15 -3.52
N THR A 35 -12.41 41.43 -3.50
CA THR A 35 -12.98 42.75 -3.16
C THR A 35 -14.03 42.62 -2.03
N THR A 36 -13.53 42.78 -0.80
CA THR A 36 -14.07 43.43 0.42
C THR A 36 -15.51 43.25 0.94
N SER A 37 -15.64 42.81 2.21
CA SER A 37 -16.07 43.64 3.38
C SER A 37 -15.98 42.87 4.74
N PRO A 38 -15.97 43.54 5.92
CA PRO A 38 -15.02 43.30 7.05
C PRO A 38 -15.60 42.63 8.32
N GLU A 39 -14.77 42.50 9.37
CA GLU A 39 -14.90 41.79 10.68
C GLU A 39 -14.54 40.29 10.60
N GLU A 40 -13.45 39.76 11.16
CA GLU A 40 -12.81 39.92 12.47
C GLU A 40 -11.28 39.72 12.31
N ALA A 41 -10.47 40.57 12.94
CA ALA A 41 -9.01 40.53 12.81
C ALA A 41 -8.39 39.39 13.65
N ILE A 42 -8.04 38.27 13.02
CA ILE A 42 -7.06 37.31 13.56
C ILE A 42 -5.69 37.72 13.02
N ALA A 43 -4.82 38.19 13.92
CA ALA A 43 -3.46 38.57 13.60
C ALA A 43 -2.67 37.37 13.02
N LEU A 44 -2.27 37.49 11.76
CA LEU A 44 -1.35 36.57 11.10
C LEU A 44 0.04 36.69 11.75
N LEU A 45 0.47 35.64 12.46
CA LEU A 45 1.85 35.49 12.90
C LEU A 45 2.76 35.16 11.70
N PRO A 46 4.02 35.65 11.66
CA PRO A 46 4.92 35.49 10.53
C PRO A 46 5.36 34.02 10.33
N PRO A 47 5.64 33.58 9.09
CA PRO A 47 6.06 32.23 8.77
C PRO A 47 7.58 32.10 8.93
N THR A 48 8.07 32.12 10.15
CA THR A 48 9.46 31.75 10.43
C THR A 48 9.50 30.82 11.62
N LEU A 49 9.54 29.51 11.34
CA LEU A 49 9.88 28.50 12.32
C LEU A 49 11.20 28.92 13.00
N PRO A 50 11.26 28.91 14.35
CA PRO A 50 12.48 29.25 15.05
C PRO A 50 13.61 28.29 14.62
N PRO A 51 14.85 28.78 14.47
CA PRO A 51 15.98 27.92 14.16
C PRO A 51 16.12 26.84 15.24
N LEU A 52 16.01 25.58 14.83
CA LEU A 52 16.18 24.41 15.70
C LEU A 52 17.53 24.50 16.42
N ASP A 53 17.49 24.46 17.75
CA ASP A 53 18.65 24.47 18.64
C ASP A 53 19.65 23.37 18.19
N PRO A 54 20.95 23.67 18.05
CA PRO A 54 21.98 22.70 17.71
C PRO A 54 22.00 21.48 18.65
N ALA A 55 21.54 21.58 19.90
CA ALA A 55 21.38 20.44 20.79
C ALA A 55 20.29 19.45 20.29
N THR A 56 19.21 19.97 19.70
CA THR A 56 18.18 19.18 19.01
C THR A 56 18.68 18.60 17.68
N LYS A 57 19.57 19.32 16.96
CA LYS A 57 20.27 18.76 15.79
C LYS A 57 21.26 17.64 16.16
N ALA A 58 21.77 17.64 17.39
CA ALA A 58 22.59 16.58 17.95
C ALA A 58 21.77 15.45 18.61
N SER A 59 20.44 15.53 18.58
CA SER A 59 19.56 14.49 19.11
C SER A 59 19.80 13.18 18.34
N THR A 60 20.43 12.24 19.01
CA THR A 60 20.58 10.88 18.49
C THR A 60 19.20 10.25 18.47
N ILE A 61 18.62 10.04 17.28
CA ILE A 61 17.36 9.30 17.12
C ILE A 61 17.54 7.93 17.77
N ARG A 62 16.82 7.69 18.87
CA ARG A 62 16.82 6.40 19.57
C ARG A 62 15.73 5.53 18.98
N LEU A 63 16.12 4.65 18.06
CA LEU A 63 15.21 3.64 17.53
C LEU A 63 15.15 2.43 18.47
N PRO A 64 13.96 1.88 18.76
CA PRO A 64 13.86 0.67 19.57
C PRO A 64 14.45 -0.52 18.80
N LEU A 65 15.16 -1.39 19.52
CA LEU A 65 15.80 -2.58 18.93
C LEU A 65 14.79 -3.60 18.43
N GLN A 66 13.58 -3.57 18.98
CA GLN A 66 12.46 -4.44 18.62
C GLN A 66 11.26 -3.58 18.27
N LEU A 67 10.47 -4.06 17.32
CA LEU A 67 9.16 -3.50 17.05
C LEU A 67 8.26 -3.81 18.25
N PRO A 68 7.46 -2.86 18.75
CA PRO A 68 6.51 -3.15 19.82
C PRO A 68 5.61 -4.33 19.46
N ALA A 69 5.36 -5.20 20.43
CA ALA A 69 4.42 -6.30 20.28
C ALA A 69 3.01 -5.78 19.94
N PRO A 70 2.15 -6.60 19.31
CA PRO A 70 0.74 -6.26 19.18
C PRO A 70 0.15 -5.92 20.57
N PRO A 71 -0.76 -4.94 20.66
CA PRO A 71 -1.53 -4.70 21.88
C PRO A 71 -2.17 -5.99 22.40
N ALA A 72 -2.23 -6.17 23.72
CA ALA A 72 -2.45 -7.47 24.35
C ALA A 72 -3.81 -8.15 24.09
N ASP A 73 -4.77 -7.48 23.44
CA ASP A 73 -6.14 -7.95 23.27
C ASP A 73 -6.70 -7.66 21.87
N LEU A 74 -5.92 -7.90 20.80
CA LEU A 74 -6.49 -7.83 19.45
C LEU A 74 -7.43 -9.02 19.22
N PRO A 75 -8.74 -8.81 19.02
CA PRO A 75 -9.68 -9.91 18.87
C PRO A 75 -9.55 -10.55 17.50
N ASP A 76 -9.53 -11.88 17.46
CA ASP A 76 -9.77 -12.61 16.22
C ASP A 76 -11.19 -12.33 15.71
N VAL A 77 -11.35 -12.26 14.39
CA VAL A 77 -12.66 -12.05 13.79
C VAL A 77 -13.45 -13.36 13.80
N ASP A 78 -14.58 -13.37 14.50
CA ASP A 78 -15.56 -14.44 14.37
C ASP A 78 -16.32 -14.29 13.04
N LEU A 79 -15.92 -15.11 12.05
CA LEU A 79 -16.49 -15.09 10.71
C LEU A 79 -18.00 -15.40 10.68
N SER A 80 -18.53 -16.09 11.69
CA SER A 80 -19.96 -16.40 11.77
C SER A 80 -20.83 -15.18 12.07
N THR A 81 -20.23 -14.10 12.58
CA THR A 81 -20.91 -12.84 12.90
C THR A 81 -20.97 -11.87 11.72
N LEU A 82 -20.27 -12.15 10.63
CA LEU A 82 -20.23 -11.28 9.46
C LEU A 82 -21.53 -11.38 8.65
N THR A 83 -22.11 -10.22 8.35
CA THR A 83 -23.24 -10.11 7.42
C THR A 83 -22.76 -10.42 6.00
N VAL A 84 -23.43 -11.31 5.28
CA VAL A 84 -23.07 -11.65 3.89
C VAL A 84 -24.21 -11.33 2.90
N ASP A 85 -23.81 -11.14 1.65
CA ASP A 85 -24.74 -10.94 0.54
C ASP A 85 -25.57 -12.20 0.24
N ASP A 86 -26.74 -12.02 -0.36
CA ASP A 86 -27.69 -13.12 -0.67
C ASP A 86 -27.03 -14.28 -1.42
N GLU A 87 -26.04 -13.98 -2.28
CA GLU A 87 -25.29 -14.97 -3.06
C GLU A 87 -24.48 -15.95 -2.20
N LEU A 88 -24.23 -15.61 -0.93
CA LEU A 88 -23.45 -16.41 0.02
C LEU A 88 -24.28 -16.92 1.20
N GLU A 89 -25.59 -16.67 1.25
CA GLU A 89 -26.44 -16.98 2.42
C GLU A 89 -26.45 -18.49 2.76
N ASP A 90 -26.39 -19.36 1.74
CA ASP A 90 -26.37 -20.81 1.91
C ASP A 90 -24.97 -21.40 2.14
N ALA A 91 -23.92 -20.57 2.08
CA ALA A 91 -22.53 -21.02 2.19
C ALA A 91 -21.92 -20.64 3.54
N PRO A 92 -21.18 -21.55 4.22
CA PRO A 92 -20.42 -21.16 5.40
C PRO A 92 -19.45 -20.02 5.08
N VAL A 93 -19.53 -18.89 5.81
CA VAL A 93 -18.71 -17.69 5.55
C VAL A 93 -17.22 -18.02 5.52
N GLY A 94 -16.76 -18.89 6.43
CA GLY A 94 -15.37 -19.36 6.45
C GLY A 94 -14.94 -20.09 5.17
N PHE A 95 -15.85 -20.85 4.53
CA PHE A 95 -15.58 -21.48 3.25
C PHE A 95 -15.45 -20.44 2.12
N ALA A 96 -16.34 -19.45 2.07
CA ALA A 96 -16.28 -18.37 1.10
C ALA A 96 -14.98 -17.55 1.23
N VAL A 97 -14.63 -17.14 2.45
CA VAL A 97 -13.36 -16.46 2.75
C VAL A 97 -12.16 -17.33 2.36
N GLY A 98 -12.19 -18.63 2.70
CA GLY A 98 -11.15 -19.58 2.31
C GLY A 98 -10.95 -19.68 0.79
N LYS A 99 -12.05 -19.69 0.02
CA LYS A 99 -12.01 -19.67 -1.45
C LYS A 99 -11.48 -18.36 -2.01
N LEU A 100 -11.90 -17.21 -1.47
CA LEU A 100 -11.37 -15.92 -1.87
C LEU A 100 -9.87 -15.81 -1.61
N ARG A 101 -9.38 -16.32 -0.47
CA ARG A 101 -7.94 -16.38 -0.16
C ARG A 101 -7.16 -17.24 -1.17
N GLN A 102 -7.72 -18.38 -1.61
CA GLN A 102 -7.10 -19.19 -2.67
C GLN A 102 -6.97 -18.44 -4.00
N MET A 103 -7.85 -17.48 -4.25
CA MET A 103 -7.87 -16.64 -5.45
C MET A 103 -7.11 -15.31 -5.29
N GLY A 104 -6.44 -15.10 -4.16
CA GLY A 104 -5.79 -13.85 -3.78
C GLY A 104 -5.08 -13.09 -4.91
N PRO A 105 -4.15 -13.71 -5.66
CA PRO A 105 -3.47 -13.03 -6.77
C PRO A 105 -4.41 -12.49 -7.86
N SER A 106 -5.44 -13.26 -8.23
CA SER A 106 -6.44 -12.86 -9.22
C SER A 106 -7.32 -11.73 -8.71
N LEU A 107 -7.72 -11.79 -7.44
CA LEU A 107 -8.52 -10.74 -6.80
C LEU A 107 -7.73 -9.43 -6.65
N LEU A 108 -6.46 -9.50 -6.26
CA LEU A 108 -5.59 -8.34 -6.20
C LEU A 108 -5.43 -7.71 -7.59
N ARG A 109 -5.23 -8.52 -8.64
CA ARG A 109 -5.18 -8.03 -10.03
C ARG A 109 -6.49 -7.32 -10.41
N SER A 110 -7.64 -7.91 -10.08
CA SER A 110 -8.97 -7.30 -10.30
C SER A 110 -9.09 -5.93 -9.63
N THR A 111 -8.66 -5.80 -8.37
CA THR A 111 -8.67 -4.49 -7.68
C THR A 111 -7.80 -3.45 -8.38
N THR A 112 -6.61 -3.82 -8.83
CA THR A 112 -5.68 -2.89 -9.49
C THR A 112 -6.06 -2.56 -10.93
N ALA A 113 -6.84 -3.42 -11.58
CA ALA A 113 -7.36 -3.20 -12.92
C ALA A 113 -8.70 -2.44 -12.93
N THR A 114 -9.33 -2.28 -11.76
CA THR A 114 -10.58 -1.53 -11.64
C THR A 114 -10.32 -0.04 -11.79
N CYS A 115 -10.99 0.59 -12.75
CA CYS A 115 -10.91 2.03 -12.98
C CYS A 115 -11.95 2.75 -12.11
N LEU A 116 -11.50 3.78 -11.38
CA LEU A 116 -12.36 4.66 -10.59
C LEU A 116 -12.62 5.94 -11.37
N HIS A 117 -13.89 6.29 -11.56
CA HIS A 117 -14.30 7.54 -12.20
C HIS A 117 -14.56 8.59 -11.13
N ILE A 118 -13.57 9.46 -10.93
CA ILE A 118 -13.59 10.48 -9.86
C ILE A 118 -14.04 11.80 -10.48
N ALA A 119 -15.24 12.25 -10.10
CA ALA A 119 -15.72 13.56 -10.49
C ALA A 119 -14.81 14.67 -9.90
N PRO A 120 -14.56 15.76 -10.65
CA PRO A 120 -13.81 16.89 -10.11
C PRO A 120 -14.59 17.53 -8.96
N GLY A 121 -13.93 17.72 -7.82
CA GLY A 121 -14.54 18.35 -6.66
C GLY A 121 -13.65 18.29 -5.41
N PRO A 122 -13.99 19.08 -4.38
CA PRO A 122 -13.24 19.09 -3.12
C PRO A 122 -13.57 17.89 -2.22
N THR A 123 -14.69 17.21 -2.45
CA THR A 123 -15.21 16.13 -1.60
C THR A 123 -15.48 14.88 -2.43
N LEU A 124 -15.21 13.71 -1.86
CA LEU A 124 -15.54 12.44 -2.49
C LEU A 124 -17.05 12.17 -2.39
N PRO A 125 -17.69 11.69 -3.46
CA PRO A 125 -19.08 11.23 -3.39
C PRO A 125 -19.16 9.93 -2.56
N PRO A 126 -20.33 9.64 -1.96
CA PRO A 126 -20.54 8.40 -1.18
C PRO A 126 -20.47 7.12 -2.02
N TYR A 127 -20.66 7.25 -3.34
CA TYR A 127 -20.47 6.18 -4.31
C TYR A 127 -19.61 6.68 -5.45
N LEU A 128 -18.67 5.84 -5.89
CA LEU A 128 -17.88 6.08 -7.09
C LEU A 128 -18.35 5.17 -8.22
N GLU A 129 -18.54 5.75 -9.39
CA GLU A 129 -18.70 4.98 -10.62
C GLU A 129 -17.38 4.26 -10.93
N VAL A 130 -17.49 2.98 -11.31
CA VAL A 130 -16.34 2.15 -11.61
C VAL A 130 -16.51 1.41 -12.92
N THR A 131 -15.37 1.11 -13.56
CA THR A 131 -15.32 0.18 -14.68
C THR A 131 -14.42 -0.98 -14.28
N PHE A 132 -14.99 -2.18 -14.31
CA PHE A 132 -14.25 -3.42 -14.10
C PHE A 132 -13.53 -3.81 -15.39
N PRO A 133 -12.41 -4.55 -15.31
CA PRO A 133 -11.74 -5.05 -16.50
C PRO A 133 -12.67 -5.96 -17.31
N ASP A 134 -12.62 -5.83 -18.64
CA ASP A 134 -13.37 -6.69 -19.54
C ASP A 134 -12.99 -8.16 -19.32
N SER A 135 -14.00 -9.01 -19.15
CA SER A 135 -13.83 -10.44 -19.03
C SER A 135 -14.61 -11.15 -20.14
N PRO A 136 -13.99 -12.13 -20.83
CA PRO A 136 -14.65 -12.88 -21.90
C PRO A 136 -15.78 -13.79 -21.39
N SER A 137 -15.84 -14.06 -20.08
CA SER A 137 -16.89 -14.83 -19.41
C SER A 137 -17.56 -13.96 -18.35
N PRO A 138 -18.86 -14.13 -18.08
CA PRO A 138 -19.49 -13.53 -16.91
C PRO A 138 -18.68 -13.90 -15.66
N VAL A 139 -18.20 -12.87 -14.96
CA VAL A 139 -17.45 -13.00 -13.71
C VAL A 139 -18.47 -12.93 -12.57
N PRO A 140 -18.53 -13.94 -11.68
CA PRO A 140 -19.31 -13.84 -10.45
C PRO A 140 -19.00 -12.54 -9.69
N SER A 141 -20.04 -11.90 -9.15
CA SER A 141 -19.92 -10.58 -8.48
C SER A 141 -18.91 -10.62 -7.31
N LEU A 142 -18.79 -11.78 -6.66
CA LEU A 142 -17.85 -12.03 -5.56
C LEU A 142 -16.36 -11.86 -5.94
N TYR A 143 -16.01 -11.90 -7.23
CA TYR A 143 -14.64 -11.66 -7.71
C TYR A 143 -14.38 -10.21 -8.14
N LEU A 144 -15.41 -9.37 -8.06
CA LEU A 144 -15.31 -7.94 -8.32
C LEU A 144 -15.12 -7.20 -7.00
N PRO A 145 -14.35 -6.09 -7.00
CA PRO A 145 -14.31 -5.21 -5.84
C PRO A 145 -15.71 -4.75 -5.46
N SER A 146 -15.99 -4.77 -4.16
CA SER A 146 -17.29 -4.46 -3.57
C SER A 146 -17.36 -3.06 -2.96
N HIS A 147 -16.20 -2.47 -2.63
CA HIS A 147 -16.06 -1.22 -1.91
C HIS A 147 -14.85 -0.46 -2.44
N VAL A 148 -14.82 0.85 -2.22
CA VAL A 148 -13.61 1.68 -2.36
C VAL A 148 -13.23 2.21 -0.98
N LEU A 149 -12.00 1.94 -0.55
CA LEU A 149 -11.45 2.56 0.65
C LEU A 149 -10.85 3.91 0.28
N ALA A 150 -11.28 4.96 0.98
CA ALA A 150 -10.71 6.29 0.91
C ALA A 150 -9.85 6.56 2.15
N ILE A 151 -8.54 6.40 2.00
CA ILE A 151 -7.60 6.45 3.11
C ILE A 151 -7.01 7.86 3.20
N HIS A 152 -7.30 8.50 4.31
CA HIS A 152 -6.69 9.74 4.76
C HIS A 152 -5.56 9.42 5.72
N SER A 153 -4.46 10.16 5.64
CA SER A 153 -3.29 9.90 6.47
C SER A 153 -2.59 11.18 6.89
N SER A 154 -1.94 11.14 8.05
CA SER A 154 -1.08 12.23 8.51
C SER A 154 0.19 12.41 7.67
N ASP A 155 0.65 11.36 6.97
CA ASP A 155 1.88 11.38 6.17
C ASP A 155 1.68 11.88 4.72
N SER A 156 0.44 12.13 4.31
CA SER A 156 0.11 12.53 2.94
C SER A 156 -1.14 13.41 2.91
N PRO A 157 -1.10 14.59 2.26
CA PRO A 157 -2.29 15.40 2.06
C PRO A 157 -3.23 14.82 0.98
N ARG A 158 -2.82 13.76 0.29
CA ARG A 158 -3.63 13.10 -0.75
C ARG A 158 -4.36 11.90 -0.16
N THR A 159 -5.65 11.78 -0.49
CA THR A 159 -6.44 10.58 -0.22
C THR A 159 -6.03 9.45 -1.17
N LEU A 160 -5.75 8.29 -0.61
CA LEU A 160 -5.50 7.06 -1.36
C LEU A 160 -6.83 6.33 -1.58
N LEU A 161 -7.22 6.12 -2.84
CA LEU A 161 -8.44 5.42 -3.22
C LEU A 161 -8.11 4.01 -3.69
N LEU A 162 -8.70 2.99 -3.06
CA LEU A 162 -8.41 1.59 -3.36
C LEU A 162 -9.69 0.76 -3.46
N PRO A 163 -10.00 0.17 -4.63
CA PRO A 163 -11.03 -0.86 -4.74
C PRO A 163 -10.64 -2.08 -3.91
N VAL A 164 -11.59 -2.66 -3.17
CA VAL A 164 -11.35 -3.84 -2.33
C VAL A 164 -12.51 -4.85 -2.34
N HIS A 165 -12.18 -6.11 -2.06
CA HIS A 165 -13.13 -7.16 -1.72
C HIS A 165 -13.41 -7.08 -0.21
N GLY A 166 -14.54 -6.47 0.14
CA GLY A 166 -14.87 -6.08 1.50
C GLY A 166 -14.94 -7.26 2.46
N LEU A 167 -15.47 -8.40 2.02
CA LEU A 167 -15.49 -9.64 2.80
C LEU A 167 -14.08 -10.12 3.22
N LEU A 168 -13.06 -9.98 2.37
CA LEU A 168 -11.69 -10.33 2.75
C LEU A 168 -11.14 -9.40 3.83
N PHE A 169 -11.39 -8.09 3.72
CA PHE A 169 -10.96 -7.11 4.73
C PHE A 169 -11.72 -7.28 6.05
N ALA A 170 -13.04 -7.48 5.99
CA ALA A 170 -13.88 -7.77 7.14
C ALA A 170 -13.42 -9.05 7.87
N SER A 171 -12.96 -10.08 7.14
CA SER A 171 -12.45 -11.32 7.73
C SER A 171 -11.13 -11.16 8.52
N MET A 172 -10.46 -10.01 8.38
CA MET A 172 -9.15 -9.72 8.98
C MET A 172 -9.23 -8.69 10.10
N SER A 173 -10.32 -7.92 10.19
CA SER A 173 -10.45 -6.79 11.08
C SER A 173 -11.91 -6.62 11.51
N ALA A 174 -12.16 -6.72 12.83
CA ALA A 174 -13.50 -6.51 13.39
C ALA A 174 -14.05 -5.09 13.12
N PRO A 175 -13.25 -4.00 13.23
CA PRO A 175 -13.68 -2.67 12.80
C PRO A 175 -14.12 -2.58 11.34
N LEU A 176 -13.58 -3.43 10.46
CA LEU A 176 -13.94 -3.48 9.03
C LEU A 176 -15.08 -4.47 8.73
N SER A 177 -15.74 -5.04 9.74
CA SER A 177 -16.90 -5.92 9.56
C SER A 177 -18.02 -5.29 8.72
N ILE A 178 -18.16 -3.96 8.75
CA ILE A 178 -19.09 -3.19 7.92
C ILE A 178 -18.87 -3.38 6.41
N LEU A 179 -17.72 -3.90 5.98
CA LEU A 179 -17.40 -4.16 4.57
C LEU A 179 -17.86 -5.54 4.10
N SER A 180 -18.35 -6.40 4.99
CA SER A 180 -18.63 -7.82 4.71
C SER A 180 -19.74 -8.06 3.68
N SER A 181 -20.58 -7.05 3.46
CA SER A 181 -21.74 -7.06 2.58
C SER A 181 -22.06 -5.62 2.17
N ARG A 182 -22.99 -5.45 1.21
CA ARG A 182 -23.45 -4.14 0.73
C ARG A 182 -23.98 -3.25 1.87
N PRO A 183 -23.83 -1.90 1.77
CA PRO A 183 -24.30 -0.97 2.79
C PRO A 183 -25.77 -1.17 3.20
N GLU A 184 -26.63 -1.55 2.26
CA GLU A 184 -28.07 -1.72 2.49
C GLU A 184 -28.42 -2.92 3.40
N LYS A 185 -27.53 -3.92 3.49
CA LYS A 185 -27.67 -5.07 4.39
C LYS A 185 -26.99 -4.87 5.74
N GLN A 186 -26.07 -3.91 5.82
CA GLN A 186 -25.31 -3.65 7.03
C GLN A 186 -26.14 -2.89 8.05
N ARG A 187 -25.75 -3.00 9.32
CA ARG A 187 -26.24 -2.10 10.35
C ARG A 187 -25.80 -0.67 10.00
N ALA A 188 -26.67 0.30 10.22
CA ALA A 188 -26.35 1.72 10.04
C ALA A 188 -25.04 2.07 10.75
N HIS A 189 -24.11 2.68 10.01
CA HIS A 189 -22.77 3.01 10.47
C HIS A 189 -22.30 4.33 9.84
N PRO A 190 -21.63 5.23 10.57
CA PRO A 190 -21.22 6.55 10.06
C PRO A 190 -20.29 6.49 8.84
N SER A 191 -19.49 5.43 8.72
CA SER A 191 -18.59 5.23 7.57
C SER A 191 -19.24 4.59 6.36
N LEU A 192 -20.53 4.24 6.43
CA LEU A 192 -21.27 3.70 5.29
C LEU A 192 -22.15 4.80 4.67
N PRO A 193 -22.37 4.77 3.34
CA PRO A 193 -23.32 5.66 2.70
C PRO A 193 -24.74 5.52 3.27
N ASN A 194 -25.33 6.64 3.67
CA ASN A 194 -26.75 6.70 4.07
C ASN A 194 -27.68 7.01 2.89
N THR A 195 -27.12 7.33 1.72
CA THR A 195 -27.87 7.56 0.49
C THR A 195 -28.03 6.25 -0.27
N PRO A 196 -29.15 6.05 -0.99
CA PRO A 196 -29.31 4.86 -1.81
C PRO A 196 -28.26 4.84 -2.93
N ARG A 197 -27.82 3.63 -3.28
CA ARG A 197 -26.96 3.41 -4.44
C ARG A 197 -27.61 3.98 -5.71
N PRO A 198 -26.85 4.67 -6.58
CA PRO A 198 -27.35 5.10 -7.88
C PRO A 198 -27.87 3.91 -8.70
N THR A 199 -29.05 4.05 -9.31
CA THR A 199 -29.68 3.02 -10.16
C THR A 199 -29.27 3.12 -11.63
N ALA A 200 -28.09 3.70 -11.91
CA ALA A 200 -27.58 3.89 -13.26
C ALA A 200 -27.17 2.55 -13.92
N SER A 201 -27.01 2.56 -15.25
CA SER A 201 -26.52 1.39 -15.99
C SER A 201 -25.05 1.03 -15.67
N SER A 202 -24.29 1.93 -15.04
CA SER A 202 -22.90 1.72 -14.66
C SER A 202 -22.76 1.19 -13.23
N ALA A 203 -21.69 0.44 -13.00
CA ALA A 203 -21.37 -0.10 -11.68
C ALA A 203 -20.93 1.02 -10.74
N HIS A 204 -21.45 0.99 -9.52
CA HIS A 204 -21.12 1.94 -8.47
C HIS A 204 -20.69 1.21 -7.21
N LEU A 205 -19.56 1.61 -6.64
CA LEU A 205 -19.05 1.07 -5.38
C LEU A 205 -19.20 2.11 -4.27
N PRO A 206 -19.68 1.71 -3.08
CA PRO A 206 -19.68 2.58 -1.92
C PRO A 206 -18.25 2.95 -1.51
N VAL A 207 -18.07 4.22 -1.14
CA VAL A 207 -16.82 4.75 -0.61
C VAL A 207 -16.87 4.67 0.91
N VAL A 208 -15.85 4.07 1.51
CA VAL A 208 -15.68 3.98 2.95
C VAL A 208 -14.40 4.71 3.34
N GLU A 209 -14.54 5.76 4.13
CA GLU A 209 -13.43 6.59 4.56
C GLU A 209 -12.73 5.99 5.78
N LEU A 210 -11.40 5.93 5.72
CA LEU A 210 -10.53 5.49 6.81
C LEU A 210 -9.49 6.58 7.11
N THR A 211 -9.17 6.76 8.39
CA THR A 211 -8.04 7.59 8.81
C THR A 211 -6.96 6.69 9.39
N LEU A 212 -5.81 6.64 8.73
CA LEU A 212 -4.69 5.77 9.07
C LEU A 212 -3.42 6.59 9.32
N SER A 213 -2.39 5.95 9.86
CA SER A 213 -1.13 6.65 10.16
C SER A 213 -0.26 6.81 8.92
N SER A 214 -0.30 5.83 8.00
CA SER A 214 0.51 5.85 6.78
C SER A 214 -0.21 5.38 5.52
N ALA A 215 -0.63 6.32 4.67
CA ALA A 215 -1.18 5.99 3.35
C ALA A 215 -0.17 5.23 2.48
N SER A 216 1.14 5.49 2.66
CA SER A 216 2.19 4.83 1.89
C SER A 216 2.43 3.37 2.29
N ALA A 217 2.08 2.98 3.52
CA ALA A 217 2.22 1.61 4.00
C ALA A 217 1.01 0.72 3.65
N PHE A 218 -0.19 1.31 3.52
CA PHE A 218 -1.41 0.57 3.26
C PHE A 218 -1.38 -0.37 2.03
N PRO A 219 -0.76 -0.01 0.88
CA PRO A 219 -0.61 -0.95 -0.24
C PRO A 219 0.07 -2.28 0.14
N LEU A 220 0.96 -2.28 1.13
CA LEU A 220 1.58 -3.50 1.66
C LEU A 220 0.58 -4.35 2.44
N LEU A 221 -0.28 -3.69 3.23
CA LEU A 221 -1.35 -4.35 3.95
C LEU A 221 -2.39 -4.94 2.99
N GLN A 222 -2.77 -4.20 1.94
CA GLN A 222 -3.61 -4.72 0.88
C GLN A 222 -2.97 -5.96 0.25
N GLY A 223 -1.69 -5.88 -0.14
CA GLY A 223 -0.95 -7.03 -0.65
C GLY A 223 -0.97 -8.22 0.30
N TRP A 224 -0.83 -7.99 1.61
CA TRP A 224 -0.91 -9.03 2.64
C TRP A 224 -2.30 -9.70 2.69
N VAL A 225 -3.38 -8.92 2.72
CA VAL A 225 -4.77 -9.43 2.79
C VAL A 225 -5.05 -10.41 1.64
N TYR A 226 -4.55 -10.12 0.44
CA TYR A 226 -4.76 -10.99 -0.72
C TYR A 226 -3.75 -12.13 -0.81
N LEU A 227 -2.45 -11.86 -0.64
CA LEU A 227 -1.40 -12.82 -1.00
C LEU A 227 -0.97 -13.70 0.17
N ARG A 228 -1.20 -13.27 1.42
CA ARG A 228 -0.90 -14.05 2.64
C ARG A 228 0.52 -14.64 2.66
N SER A 229 1.49 -13.90 2.11
CA SER A 229 2.84 -14.39 1.85
C SER A 229 3.88 -13.56 2.63
N PRO A 230 4.46 -14.12 3.71
CA PRO A 230 5.57 -13.50 4.44
C PRO A 230 6.74 -13.17 3.52
N ALA A 231 7.03 -14.02 2.54
CA ALA A 231 8.15 -13.81 1.62
C ALA A 231 7.95 -12.55 0.75
N ILE A 232 6.74 -12.35 0.21
CA ILE A 232 6.40 -11.18 -0.61
C ILE A 232 6.36 -9.91 0.25
N LEU A 233 5.82 -9.99 1.47
CA LEU A 233 5.81 -8.85 2.37
C LEU A 233 7.24 -8.45 2.78
N LEU A 234 8.08 -9.41 3.15
CA LEU A 234 9.47 -9.15 3.53
C LEU A 234 10.27 -8.55 2.37
N SER A 235 10.10 -9.04 1.15
CA SER A 235 10.79 -8.48 -0.02
C SER A 235 10.35 -7.06 -0.35
N SER A 236 9.13 -6.68 0.05
CA SER A 236 8.59 -5.31 -0.09
C SER A 236 9.05 -4.37 1.02
N LEU A 237 9.15 -4.88 2.26
CA LEU A 237 9.58 -4.10 3.43
C LEU A 237 11.09 -3.87 3.45
N LEU A 238 11.89 -4.78 2.89
CA LEU A 238 13.34 -4.65 2.85
C LEU A 238 13.82 -3.96 1.57
N PRO A 239 14.81 -3.05 1.67
CA PRO A 239 15.39 -2.43 0.49
C PRO A 239 16.11 -3.48 -0.35
N GLN A 240 15.84 -3.50 -1.64
CA GLN A 240 16.62 -4.29 -2.57
C GLN A 240 18.02 -3.67 -2.74
N PRO A 241 19.09 -4.49 -2.80
CA PRO A 241 20.41 -4.01 -3.21
C PRO A 241 20.31 -3.33 -4.58
N PRO A 242 21.11 -2.30 -4.86
CA PRO A 242 21.18 -1.74 -6.20
C PRO A 242 21.65 -2.82 -7.17
N THR A 243 20.74 -3.38 -7.95
CA THR A 243 21.08 -4.13 -9.15
C THR A 243 21.54 -3.13 -10.20
N PRO A 244 22.73 -3.31 -10.81
CA PRO A 244 23.31 -2.34 -11.75
C PRO A 244 22.41 -2.00 -12.95
N ASP A 245 21.40 -2.84 -13.25
CA ASP A 245 20.60 -2.74 -14.48
C ASP A 245 19.11 -2.34 -14.28
N CYS A 246 18.66 -1.94 -13.08
CA CYS A 246 17.25 -1.59 -12.88
C CYS A 246 17.04 -0.36 -11.96
N PRO A 247 16.63 0.80 -12.51
CA PRO A 247 16.48 2.05 -11.74
C PRO A 247 15.11 2.26 -11.07
N THR A 248 14.17 1.31 -11.11
CA THR A 248 12.81 1.54 -10.62
C THR A 248 12.55 0.99 -9.21
N PRO A 249 11.88 1.74 -8.32
CA PRO A 249 11.47 1.25 -7.00
C PRO A 249 10.37 0.18 -7.13
N PRO A 250 10.21 -0.72 -6.14
CA PRO A 250 9.13 -1.69 -6.15
C PRO A 250 7.77 -0.97 -6.07
N SER A 251 7.03 -0.97 -7.18
CA SER A 251 5.62 -0.61 -7.25
C SER A 251 4.76 -1.83 -6.93
N LEU A 252 3.48 -1.66 -6.57
CA LEU A 252 2.49 -2.75 -6.53
C LEU A 252 2.52 -3.62 -7.81
N SER A 253 2.87 -3.02 -8.95
CA SER A 253 3.11 -3.68 -10.23
C SER A 253 4.13 -4.84 -10.15
N HIS A 254 5.16 -4.73 -9.31
CA HIS A 254 6.18 -5.76 -9.11
C HIS A 254 5.67 -6.93 -8.24
N LEU A 255 4.69 -6.69 -7.36
CA LEU A 255 4.02 -7.76 -6.60
C LEU A 255 3.05 -8.54 -7.48
N LEU A 256 2.43 -7.86 -8.44
CA LEU A 256 1.46 -8.43 -9.37
C LEU A 256 2.10 -9.18 -10.55
N ASN A 257 3.30 -8.77 -10.96
CA ASN A 257 4.09 -9.40 -12.02
C ASN A 257 5.52 -9.64 -11.50
N PRO A 258 5.77 -10.74 -10.77
CA PRO A 258 7.15 -11.17 -10.54
C PRO A 258 7.79 -11.50 -11.89
N SER A 259 8.79 -10.72 -12.31
CA SER A 259 9.56 -11.03 -13.53
C SER A 259 10.18 -12.43 -13.40
N PRO A 260 10.12 -13.28 -14.44
CA PRO A 260 10.85 -14.55 -14.48
C PRO A 260 12.33 -14.27 -14.77
N SER A 261 13.05 -13.66 -13.82
CA SER A 261 14.50 -13.53 -13.92
C SER A 261 15.15 -14.82 -13.45
N THR A 262 15.55 -15.61 -14.46
CA THR A 262 16.66 -16.57 -14.46
C THR A 262 16.52 -17.81 -13.59
N THR A 263 16.38 -18.94 -14.27
CA THR A 263 16.69 -20.31 -13.83
C THR A 263 18.07 -20.36 -13.16
N ALA A 264 18.13 -20.03 -11.87
CA ALA A 264 19.27 -20.28 -11.01
C ALA A 264 18.85 -21.31 -9.96
N ALA A 265 19.75 -22.28 -9.74
CA ALA A 265 19.66 -23.38 -8.78
C ALA A 265 19.02 -22.99 -7.42
N PRO A 266 18.49 -23.95 -6.63
CA PRO A 266 17.89 -23.69 -5.32
C PRO A 266 18.92 -23.00 -4.41
N THR A 267 18.90 -21.67 -4.43
CA THR A 267 19.82 -20.85 -3.67
C THR A 267 19.21 -20.76 -2.29
N ALA A 268 19.92 -21.29 -1.29
CA ALA A 268 19.50 -21.27 0.10
C ALA A 268 18.95 -19.88 0.47
N THR A 269 17.78 -19.83 1.11
CA THR A 269 17.19 -18.59 1.58
C THR A 269 18.22 -17.87 2.47
N PRO A 270 18.61 -16.62 2.13
CA PRO A 270 19.67 -15.94 2.85
C PRO A 270 19.24 -15.77 4.31
N SER A 271 20.14 -16.14 5.23
CA SER A 271 19.85 -15.98 6.66
C SER A 271 19.64 -14.49 7.00
N PRO A 272 18.83 -14.14 8.02
CA PRO A 272 18.63 -12.74 8.42
C PRO A 272 19.94 -12.00 8.71
N GLN A 273 20.96 -12.72 9.21
CA GLN A 273 22.29 -12.15 9.46
C GLN A 273 23.01 -11.78 8.16
N SER A 274 22.97 -12.65 7.14
CA SER A 274 23.54 -12.37 5.83
C SER A 274 22.88 -11.15 5.18
N LEU A 275 21.54 -11.07 5.26
CA LEU A 275 20.78 -9.90 4.79
C LEU A 275 21.20 -8.63 5.54
N THR A 276 21.33 -8.69 6.85
CA THR A 276 21.75 -7.54 7.68
C THR A 276 23.09 -6.97 7.21
N VAL A 277 24.09 -7.85 6.98
CA VAL A 277 25.41 -7.46 6.48
C VAL A 277 25.31 -6.84 5.09
N SER A 278 24.57 -7.47 4.17
CA SER A 278 24.37 -6.94 2.81
C SER A 278 23.73 -5.54 2.82
N LEU A 279 22.69 -5.35 3.63
CA LEU A 279 21.97 -4.08 3.70
C LEU A 279 22.75 -2.96 4.41
N SER A 280 23.73 -3.27 5.27
CA SER A 280 24.57 -2.24 5.91
C SER A 280 25.40 -1.41 4.92
N ALA A 281 25.63 -1.95 3.72
CA ALA A 281 26.29 -1.23 2.62
C ALA A 281 25.42 -0.07 2.08
N LEU A 282 24.09 -0.13 2.24
CA LEU A 282 23.16 0.87 1.71
C LEU A 282 23.26 2.22 2.45
N PRO A 283 22.89 3.35 1.81
CA PRO A 283 22.81 4.65 2.48
C PRO A 283 21.87 4.61 3.70
N SER A 284 22.24 5.31 4.79
CA SER A 284 21.43 5.36 6.01
C SER A 284 20.04 5.94 5.76
N SER A 285 19.91 6.90 4.84
CA SER A 285 18.63 7.46 4.42
C SER A 285 17.69 6.41 3.81
N LYS A 286 18.23 5.46 3.03
CA LYS A 286 17.45 4.35 2.47
C LYS A 286 16.97 3.41 3.57
N LEU A 287 17.84 3.05 4.52
CA LEU A 287 17.46 2.22 5.66
C LEU A 287 16.39 2.89 6.52
N LEU A 288 16.57 4.18 6.85
CA LEU A 288 15.60 4.96 7.64
C LEU A 288 14.24 5.10 6.96
N LYS A 289 14.21 5.23 5.62
CA LYS A 289 12.96 5.23 4.86
C LYS A 289 12.21 3.91 5.01
N HIS A 290 12.90 2.77 4.91
CA HIS A 290 12.29 1.46 5.09
C HIS A 290 11.89 1.19 6.55
N ILE A 291 12.64 1.71 7.53
CA ILE A 291 12.25 1.66 8.95
C ILE A 291 10.94 2.42 9.16
N HIS A 292 10.79 3.63 8.59
CA HIS A 292 9.54 4.39 8.63
C HIS A 292 8.39 3.62 7.96
N LEU A 293 8.65 2.95 6.84
CA LEU A 293 7.64 2.14 6.15
C LEU A 293 7.14 0.96 7.02
N VAL A 294 8.05 0.22 7.67
CA VAL A 294 7.68 -0.86 8.61
C VAL A 294 6.89 -0.30 9.80
N HIS A 295 7.31 0.85 10.33
CA HIS A 295 6.59 1.50 11.43
C HIS A 295 5.20 1.96 11.02
N GLY A 296 5.05 2.58 9.84
CA GLY A 296 3.76 2.99 9.29
C GLY A 296 2.82 1.80 9.12
N LEU A 297 3.32 0.68 8.57
CA LEU A 297 2.54 -0.55 8.47
C LEU A 297 2.12 -1.06 9.85
N TRP A 298 3.03 -1.07 10.83
CA TRP A 298 2.71 -1.45 12.21
C TRP A 298 1.59 -0.59 12.78
N GLN A 299 1.65 0.74 12.61
CA GLN A 299 0.61 1.66 13.10
C GLN A 299 -0.75 1.40 12.45
N ASP A 300 -0.78 1.17 11.13
CA ASP A 300 -2.02 0.90 10.41
C ASP A 300 -2.64 -0.44 10.84
N VAL A 301 -1.82 -1.47 11.04
CA VAL A 301 -2.26 -2.79 11.53
C VAL A 301 -2.82 -2.69 12.95
N VAL A 302 -2.21 -1.88 13.83
CA VAL A 302 -2.76 -1.56 15.16
C VAL A 302 -4.10 -0.83 15.04
N ALA A 303 -4.16 0.22 14.23
CA ALA A 303 -5.37 1.04 14.07
C ALA A 303 -6.56 0.23 13.53
N LEU A 304 -6.29 -0.73 12.65
CA LEU A 304 -7.27 -1.65 12.09
C LEU A 304 -7.53 -2.89 12.95
N GLN A 305 -6.84 -3.03 14.09
CA GLN A 305 -6.99 -4.15 15.02
C GLN A 305 -6.83 -5.52 14.34
N ILE A 306 -5.79 -5.68 13.53
CA ILE A 306 -5.54 -6.93 12.79
C ILE A 306 -4.73 -7.90 13.68
N ALA A 307 -5.38 -8.99 14.11
CA ALA A 307 -4.75 -10.08 14.86
C ALA A 307 -4.18 -11.13 13.88
N ASP A 308 -2.96 -10.92 13.38
CA ASP A 308 -2.35 -11.87 12.44
C ASP A 308 -0.86 -12.16 12.74
N ASP A 309 -0.60 -13.33 13.33
CA ASP A 309 0.73 -13.71 13.81
C ASP A 309 1.81 -13.69 12.72
N GLU A 310 1.48 -14.12 11.50
CA GLU A 310 2.45 -14.17 10.41
C GLU A 310 2.81 -12.77 9.90
N LEU A 311 1.84 -11.85 9.84
CA LEU A 311 2.04 -10.44 9.53
C LEU A 311 2.94 -9.79 10.58
N TRP A 312 2.60 -9.92 11.87
CA TRP A 312 3.36 -9.38 12.99
C TRP A 312 4.80 -9.91 12.98
N LYS A 313 4.97 -11.21 12.77
CA LYS A 313 6.29 -11.86 12.67
C LYS A 313 7.09 -11.34 11.48
N ALA A 314 6.48 -11.19 10.30
CA ALA A 314 7.15 -10.66 9.12
C ALA A 314 7.62 -9.20 9.35
N MET A 315 6.79 -8.33 9.92
CA MET A 315 7.18 -6.98 10.29
C MET A 315 8.32 -6.96 11.30
N GLY A 316 8.25 -7.81 12.34
CA GLY A 316 9.31 -7.92 13.34
C GLY A 316 10.64 -8.44 12.78
N ILE A 317 10.61 -9.34 11.78
CA ILE A 317 11.82 -9.77 11.06
C ILE A 317 12.39 -8.59 10.25
N ALA A 318 11.56 -7.90 9.47
CA ALA A 318 12.01 -6.75 8.67
C ALA A 318 12.65 -5.67 9.53
N TRP A 319 12.00 -5.32 10.66
CA TRP A 319 12.50 -4.36 11.63
C TRP A 319 13.89 -4.73 12.15
N ARG A 320 14.07 -5.96 12.64
CA ARG A 320 15.37 -6.42 13.18
C ARG A 320 16.48 -6.39 12.14
N VAL A 321 16.20 -6.79 10.90
CA VAL A 321 17.18 -6.74 9.80
C VAL A 321 17.59 -5.30 9.52
N LEU A 322 16.64 -4.37 9.44
CA LEU A 322 16.90 -2.96 9.14
C LEU A 322 17.67 -2.25 10.27
N ILE A 323 17.27 -2.45 11.52
CA ILE A 323 17.95 -1.89 12.69
C ILE A 323 19.35 -2.49 12.84
N GLY A 324 19.49 -3.81 12.62
CA GLY A 324 20.79 -4.47 12.61
C GLY A 324 21.73 -3.90 11.55
N ALA A 325 21.22 -3.64 10.34
CA ALA A 325 22.00 -3.08 9.24
C ALA A 325 22.46 -1.64 9.55
N LEU A 326 21.58 -0.83 10.13
CA LEU A 326 21.90 0.53 10.57
C LEU A 326 22.94 0.53 11.70
N GLY A 327 22.81 -0.37 12.67
CA GLY A 327 23.75 -0.54 13.77
C GLY A 327 25.14 -0.99 13.30
N ALA A 328 25.20 -1.96 12.38
CA ALA A 328 26.47 -2.43 11.79
C ALA A 328 27.21 -1.29 11.07
N LYS A 329 26.47 -0.49 10.29
CA LYS A 329 27.00 0.65 9.55
C LYS A 329 27.58 1.73 10.48
N GLU A 330 26.85 2.08 11.54
CA GLU A 330 27.33 3.06 12.53
C GLU A 330 28.56 2.52 13.30
N GLY A 331 28.60 1.23 13.60
CA GLY A 331 29.77 0.56 14.18
C GLY A 331 31.02 0.67 13.29
N GLU A 332 30.87 0.47 11.98
CA GLU A 332 31.96 0.63 11.02
C GLU A 332 32.47 2.08 10.95
N ARG A 333 31.55 3.06 10.93
CA ARG A 333 31.90 4.49 10.95
C ARG A 333 32.74 4.85 12.18
N ARG A 334 32.31 4.40 13.37
CA ARG A 334 33.04 4.65 14.63
C ARG A 334 34.42 4.00 14.65
N ARG A 335 34.58 2.79 14.09
CA ARG A 335 35.87 2.12 13.96
C ARG A 335 36.83 2.92 13.07
N ARG A 336 36.36 3.40 11.91
CA ARG A 336 37.16 4.24 10.99
C ARG A 336 37.60 5.56 11.62
N SER A 337 36.73 6.20 12.40
CA SER A 337 37.08 7.44 13.10
C SER A 337 38.18 7.23 14.15
N ARG A 338 38.20 6.09 14.85
CA ARG A 338 39.22 5.77 15.87
C ARG A 338 40.59 5.44 15.26
N THR A 339 40.62 4.79 14.10
CA THR A 339 41.89 4.49 13.41
C THR A 339 42.53 5.74 12.82
N ALA A 340 41.73 6.72 12.37
CA ALA A 340 42.24 7.98 11.82
C ALA A 340 42.89 8.89 12.89
N SER A 341 42.37 8.89 14.13
CA SER A 341 42.91 9.71 15.23
C SER A 341 44.20 9.15 15.85
N SER A 342 44.54 7.88 15.62
CA SER A 342 45.73 7.24 16.20
C SER A 342 46.98 7.37 15.32
N GLY A 343 46.86 7.84 14.07
CA GLY A 343 47.95 7.87 13.09
C GLY A 343 48.70 9.20 12.99
N SER A 344 48.38 10.23 13.79
CA SER A 344 48.97 11.57 13.64
C SER A 344 49.98 11.97 14.73
N GLU A 345 50.40 11.06 15.61
CA GLU A 345 51.35 11.37 16.72
C GLU A 345 52.79 10.87 16.48
N GLY A 346 53.13 10.46 15.25
CA GLY A 346 54.40 9.77 14.99
C GLY A 346 55.25 10.30 13.83
N GLU A 347 55.36 11.61 13.63
CA GLU A 347 56.34 12.15 12.65
C GLU A 347 56.82 13.56 13.02
N VAL A 348 57.51 13.70 14.16
CA VAL A 348 58.47 14.79 14.39
C VAL A 348 59.67 14.22 15.11
N GLY A 349 60.77 14.05 14.38
CA GLY A 349 62.10 13.85 14.96
C GLY A 349 62.87 12.71 14.30
N VAL A 350 63.53 13.00 13.17
CA VAL A 350 65.00 13.02 13.07
C VAL A 350 65.40 14.10 12.06
#